data_AF-A0A8S3ZMC2-F1
#
_entry.id   AF-A0A8S3ZMC2-F1
#
_cell.length_a   1.000
_cell.length_b   1.000
_cell.length_c   1.000
_cell.angle_alpha   90.00
_cell.angle_beta   90.00
_cell.angle_gamma   90.00
#
_symmetry.space_group_name_H-M   'P 1'
#
loop_
_entity.id
_entity.type
_entity.pdbx_description
1 polymer ?
#
loop_
_entity_poly.entity_id
_entity_poly.type
_entity_poly.pdbx_seq_one_letter_code
_entity_poly.pdbx_strand_id
1 'polypeptide(L)'
;MNDIERRSLDRQSKNIRWFTLPPSRVKKVTASPAASTLIHASSTSLLSLSLVVISVLIAMTPVTSVSIFRPSYDVLEPSIVLKFGVILPYSTHYEFSMKKVLPAIQIAVERILQDPHLLRDIGEVVINEADSNCSQTEGPLEAIDMYLRGDAHVFFGPTCDLAVGHVALYSVSWNIPVISTGAFNQELDNKNEFRVLTRMQSTYSDVGNVFESIMDRFRWTTVGFIYDNHLCYHVTFPVFTKVVNRSNATVFQKPIYKHSTVIYESFLRDAQKQARM
;
A
#
# COMPACT_ATOMS: atom_id res chain seq x y z
N MET A 1 5.95 39.78 -19.83
CA MET A 1 7.05 38.79 -19.82
C MET A 1 8.20 39.38 -20.61
N ASN A 2 9.25 39.82 -19.92
CA ASN A 2 10.33 40.60 -20.55
C ASN A 2 11.38 39.68 -21.17
N ASP A 3 12.13 40.16 -22.17
CA ASP A 3 13.08 39.38 -22.97
C ASP A 3 14.19 38.66 -22.16
N ILE A 4 14.41 39.10 -20.92
CA ILE A 4 15.34 38.46 -19.98
C ILE A 4 14.78 37.13 -19.46
N GLU A 5 13.47 37.04 -19.17
CA GLU A 5 12.82 35.79 -18.75
C GLU A 5 12.81 34.77 -19.89
N ARG A 6 12.61 35.24 -21.13
CA ARG A 6 12.58 34.38 -22.31
C ARG A 6 13.95 33.74 -22.60
N ARG A 7 15.05 34.47 -22.35
CA ARG A 7 16.43 33.95 -22.48
C ARG A 7 16.84 33.04 -21.32
N SER A 8 16.26 33.21 -20.13
CA SER A 8 16.46 32.32 -18.98
C SER A 8 15.85 30.94 -19.23
N LEU A 9 14.61 30.90 -19.73
CA LEU A 9 13.91 29.66 -20.05
C LEU A 9 14.56 28.88 -21.21
N ASP A 10 15.04 29.58 -22.25
CA ASP A 10 15.73 28.95 -23.38
C ASP A 10 17.13 28.39 -23.00
N ARG A 11 17.72 28.88 -21.91
CA ARG A 11 18.97 28.33 -21.35
C ARG A 11 18.73 27.12 -20.45
N GLN A 12 17.57 27.03 -19.80
CA GLN A 12 17.17 25.85 -19.02
C GLN A 12 16.75 24.68 -19.90
N SER A 13 16.10 24.92 -21.05
CA SER A 13 15.67 23.81 -21.92
C SER A 13 16.84 23.06 -22.57
N LYS A 14 17.97 23.74 -22.82
CA LYS A 14 19.14 23.18 -23.52
C LYS A 14 20.06 22.31 -22.65
N ASN A 15 19.76 22.13 -21.37
CA ASN A 15 20.59 21.34 -20.44
C ASN A 15 19.84 20.15 -19.79
N ILE A 16 18.65 19.82 -20.27
CA ILE A 16 17.90 18.64 -19.80
C ILE A 16 18.48 17.39 -20.48
N ARG A 17 19.41 16.71 -19.81
CA ARG A 17 19.71 15.31 -20.14
C ARG A 17 18.56 14.45 -19.63
N TRP A 18 17.86 13.81 -20.56
CA TRP A 18 16.91 12.74 -20.25
C TRP A 18 17.64 11.64 -19.46
N PHE A 19 17.30 11.50 -18.19
CA PHE A 19 17.66 10.31 -17.42
C PHE A 19 16.83 9.16 -17.98
N THR A 20 17.47 8.23 -18.69
CA THR A 20 16.86 6.94 -19.00
C THR A 20 16.77 6.14 -17.70
N LEU A 21 15.55 5.99 -17.18
CA LEU A 21 15.27 5.17 -16.00
C LEU A 21 15.66 3.70 -16.27
N PRO A 22 16.28 3.00 -15.31
CA PRO A 22 16.53 1.56 -15.44
C PRO A 22 15.19 0.80 -15.47
N PRO A 23 15.14 -0.37 -16.12
CA PRO A 23 13.91 -1.15 -16.22
C PRO A 23 13.44 -1.57 -14.82
N SER A 24 12.20 -1.20 -14.48
CA SER A 24 11.51 -1.64 -13.26
C SER A 24 11.37 -3.16 -13.25
N ARG A 25 11.76 -3.78 -12.14
CA ARG A 25 11.72 -5.24 -11.95
C ARG A 25 10.28 -5.68 -11.65
N VAL A 26 9.50 -5.96 -12.69
CA VAL A 26 8.15 -6.51 -12.58
C VAL A 26 8.22 -7.93 -12.00
N LYS A 27 7.53 -8.18 -10.89
CA LYS A 27 7.33 -9.54 -10.35
C LYS A 27 5.93 -10.00 -10.67
N LYS A 28 5.82 -11.06 -11.49
CA LYS A 28 4.56 -11.76 -11.75
C LYS A 28 4.34 -12.81 -10.65
N VAL A 29 3.14 -12.87 -10.12
CA VAL A 29 2.70 -13.93 -9.20
C VAL A 29 1.48 -14.60 -9.82
N THR A 30 1.66 -15.83 -10.30
CA THR A 30 0.60 -16.64 -10.91
C THR A 30 0.25 -17.82 -9.99
N ALA A 31 -1.02 -18.23 -9.96
CA ALA A 31 -1.42 -19.45 -9.26
C ALA A 31 -0.79 -20.69 -9.91
N SER A 32 -0.18 -21.57 -9.11
CA SER A 32 0.39 -22.86 -9.57
C SER A 32 -0.68 -23.96 -9.48
N PRO A 33 -0.82 -24.85 -10.47
CA PRO A 33 -1.76 -25.96 -10.38
C PRO A 33 -1.23 -27.07 -9.45
N ALA A 34 -2.11 -27.61 -8.60
CA ALA A 34 -1.82 -28.70 -7.69
C ALA A 34 -1.64 -30.04 -8.45
N ALA A 35 -0.53 -30.73 -8.21
CA ALA A 35 -0.24 -32.04 -8.77
C ALA A 35 -0.92 -33.17 -7.95
N SER A 36 -1.92 -33.82 -8.51
CA SER A 36 -2.54 -35.03 -7.97
C SER A 36 -1.67 -36.26 -8.27
N THR A 37 -1.15 -36.89 -7.21
CA THR A 37 -0.36 -38.12 -7.27
C THR A 37 -1.29 -39.35 -7.25
N LEU A 38 -1.21 -40.19 -8.29
CA LEU A 38 -1.92 -41.48 -8.37
C LEU A 38 -1.05 -42.61 -7.80
N ILE A 39 -1.67 -43.41 -6.94
CA ILE A 39 -1.15 -44.61 -6.29
C ILE A 39 -1.07 -45.75 -7.32
N HIS A 40 0.07 -46.44 -7.42
CA HIS A 40 0.18 -47.71 -8.15
C HIS A 40 0.38 -48.88 -7.18
N ALA A 41 -0.50 -49.87 -7.28
CA ALA A 41 -0.43 -51.14 -6.57
C ALA A 41 0.02 -52.29 -7.49
N SER A 42 1.01 -53.04 -6.99
CA SER A 42 1.23 -54.50 -7.05
C SER A 42 1.24 -55.32 -8.38
N SER A 43 2.34 -56.09 -8.54
CA SER A 43 2.41 -57.56 -8.80
C SER A 43 1.91 -58.05 -10.18
N THR A 44 2.52 -58.92 -10.99
CA THR A 44 3.53 -60.02 -10.92
C THR A 44 3.82 -60.43 -12.38
N SER A 45 5.08 -60.66 -12.83
CA SER A 45 5.72 -61.97 -13.16
C SER A 45 4.89 -62.89 -14.11
N LEU A 46 5.31 -63.54 -15.21
CA LEU A 46 6.56 -64.09 -15.81
C LEU A 46 6.28 -64.48 -17.30
N LEU A 47 7.34 -64.55 -18.15
CA LEU A 47 7.60 -65.49 -19.30
C LEU A 47 6.50 -65.67 -20.39
N SER A 48 6.72 -65.88 -21.70
CA SER A 48 7.81 -66.35 -22.56
C SER A 48 7.38 -66.17 -24.03
N LEU A 49 8.34 -66.20 -24.95
CA LEU A 49 8.19 -66.15 -26.42
C LEU A 49 7.13 -67.12 -26.99
N SER A 50 6.39 -66.72 -28.02
CA SER A 50 6.46 -67.35 -29.36
C SER A 50 5.54 -66.66 -30.38
N LEU A 51 6.11 -66.44 -31.56
CA LEU A 51 5.44 -66.05 -32.80
C LEU A 51 4.44 -67.13 -33.26
N VAL A 52 3.54 -66.72 -34.17
CA VAL A 52 2.90 -67.48 -35.27
C VAL A 52 1.36 -67.41 -35.22
N VAL A 53 0.81 -67.12 -36.41
CA VAL A 53 -0.60 -67.16 -36.84
C VAL A 53 -1.44 -65.88 -36.66
N ILE A 54 -1.16 -64.92 -37.55
CA ILE A 54 -2.20 -64.11 -38.18
C ILE A 54 -3.08 -65.08 -39.00
N SER A 55 -4.40 -65.09 -38.75
CA SER A 55 -5.44 -64.89 -39.78
C SER A 55 -6.81 -65.47 -39.37
N VAL A 56 -7.85 -64.70 -39.72
CA VAL A 56 -9.21 -65.14 -40.11
C VAL A 56 -10.36 -65.07 -39.07
N LEU A 57 -11.21 -64.04 -39.29
CA LEU A 57 -12.68 -63.96 -39.20
C LEU A 57 -13.42 -63.72 -37.86
N ILE A 58 -13.86 -62.46 -37.71
CA ILE A 58 -15.26 -61.99 -37.53
C ILE A 58 -16.15 -62.77 -36.55
N ALA A 59 -16.46 -62.15 -35.41
CA ALA A 59 -17.76 -62.27 -34.77
C ALA A 59 -18.15 -60.95 -34.11
N MET A 60 -19.33 -60.48 -34.47
CA MET A 60 -19.98 -59.25 -34.03
C MET A 60 -20.25 -59.29 -32.52
N THR A 61 -19.87 -58.23 -31.80
CA THR A 61 -20.50 -57.87 -30.52
C THR A 61 -20.76 -56.36 -30.46
N PRO A 62 -21.84 -55.95 -29.79
CA PRO A 62 -22.53 -54.69 -30.06
C PRO A 62 -22.03 -53.54 -29.18
N VAL A 63 -22.17 -52.32 -29.70
CA VAL A 63 -22.30 -51.05 -28.97
C VAL A 63 -21.29 -50.85 -27.84
N THR A 64 -20.07 -50.43 -28.20
CA THR A 64 -19.34 -49.54 -27.29
C THR A 64 -20.02 -48.18 -27.36
N SER A 65 -20.43 -47.69 -26.20
CA SER A 65 -20.84 -46.31 -26.00
C SER A 65 -19.88 -45.40 -26.75
N VAL A 66 -20.39 -44.67 -27.74
CA VAL A 66 -19.74 -43.43 -28.16
C VAL A 66 -19.82 -42.54 -26.93
N SER A 67 -18.79 -42.62 -26.09
CA SER A 67 -18.46 -41.54 -25.19
C SER A 67 -18.25 -40.37 -26.12
N ILE A 68 -19.29 -39.55 -26.29
CA ILE A 68 -19.13 -38.20 -26.78
C ILE A 68 -18.21 -37.59 -25.74
N PHE A 69 -16.92 -37.68 -25.98
CA PHE A 69 -15.93 -36.83 -25.38
C PHE A 69 -16.35 -35.46 -25.86
N ARG A 70 -17.27 -34.82 -25.12
CA ARG A 70 -17.38 -33.37 -25.16
C ARG A 70 -15.99 -32.95 -24.76
N PRO A 71 -15.16 -32.39 -25.67
CA PRO A 71 -14.06 -31.63 -25.16
C PRO A 71 -14.74 -30.60 -24.26
N SER A 72 -14.48 -30.66 -22.95
CA SER A 72 -14.54 -29.44 -22.16
C SER A 72 -13.53 -28.55 -22.85
N TYR A 73 -14.03 -27.78 -23.82
CA TYR A 73 -13.39 -26.56 -24.21
C TYR A 73 -13.56 -25.73 -22.94
N ASP A 74 -12.58 -25.83 -22.05
CA ASP A 74 -12.31 -24.77 -21.10
C ASP A 74 -12.05 -23.57 -21.99
N VAL A 75 -13.14 -22.84 -22.28
CA VAL A 75 -13.05 -21.50 -22.80
C VAL A 75 -12.26 -20.81 -21.71
N LEU A 76 -10.98 -20.56 -21.99
CA LEU A 76 -10.15 -19.67 -21.22
C LEU A 76 -10.79 -18.29 -21.38
N GLU A 77 -11.85 -18.05 -20.60
CA GLU A 77 -12.42 -16.73 -20.39
C GLU A 77 -11.23 -15.81 -20.06
N PRO A 78 -11.07 -14.68 -20.77
CA PRO A 78 -9.91 -13.83 -20.57
C PRO A 78 -9.91 -13.39 -19.11
N SER A 79 -8.95 -13.93 -18.35
CA SER A 79 -8.89 -13.66 -16.94
C SER A 79 -8.46 -12.21 -16.74
N ILE A 80 -9.22 -11.47 -15.93
CA ILE A 80 -8.97 -10.05 -15.73
C ILE A 80 -7.65 -9.90 -14.98
N VAL A 81 -6.80 -8.98 -15.46
CA VAL A 81 -5.54 -8.64 -14.80
C VAL A 81 -5.76 -7.44 -13.89
N LEU A 82 -5.55 -7.60 -12.59
CA LEU A 82 -5.67 -6.53 -11.60
C LEU A 82 -4.29 -5.95 -11.30
N LYS A 83 -4.09 -4.64 -11.53
CA LYS A 83 -2.80 -3.98 -11.32
C LYS A 83 -2.76 -3.20 -10.01
N PHE A 84 -1.79 -3.49 -9.16
CA PHE A 84 -1.52 -2.80 -7.91
C PHE A 84 -0.33 -1.86 -8.10
N GLY A 85 -0.54 -0.55 -7.98
CA GLY A 85 0.56 0.41 -7.87
C GLY A 85 1.00 0.52 -6.42
N VAL A 86 2.19 0.04 -6.09
CA VAL A 86 2.73 0.08 -4.72
C VAL A 86 3.83 1.13 -4.67
N ILE A 87 3.58 2.22 -3.94
CA ILE A 87 4.47 3.37 -3.87
C ILE A 87 4.92 3.53 -2.43
N LEU A 88 6.11 3.03 -2.10
CA LEU A 88 6.65 3.00 -0.73
C LEU A 88 8.15 3.31 -0.77
N PRO A 89 8.76 3.82 0.31
CA PRO A 89 10.19 4.12 0.30
C PRO A 89 11.01 2.82 0.23
N TYR A 90 12.06 2.79 -0.58
CA TYR A 90 12.96 1.62 -0.65
C TYR A 90 13.91 1.56 0.56
N SER A 91 14.23 2.71 1.15
CA SER A 91 15.08 2.79 2.34
C SER A 91 14.47 2.02 3.52
N THR A 92 15.22 1.08 4.08
CA THR A 92 14.81 0.26 5.23
C THR A 92 14.79 1.03 6.56
N HIS A 93 15.22 2.30 6.55
CA HIS A 93 15.09 3.21 7.69
C HIS A 93 13.62 3.34 8.12
N TYR A 94 12.69 3.34 7.15
CA TYR A 94 11.26 3.42 7.43
C TYR A 94 10.68 2.06 7.80
N GLU A 95 9.76 2.01 8.77
CA GLU A 95 9.04 0.80 9.20
C GLU A 95 8.18 0.23 8.07
N PHE A 96 7.63 1.12 7.23
CA PHE A 96 6.80 0.80 6.07
C PHE A 96 7.58 0.71 4.75
N SER A 97 8.90 0.49 4.81
CA SER A 97 9.72 0.36 3.60
C SER A 97 9.23 -0.76 2.67
N MET A 98 9.41 -0.59 1.36
CA MET A 98 9.04 -1.58 0.34
C MET A 98 9.54 -2.99 0.69
N LYS A 99 10.79 -3.10 1.14
CA LYS A 99 11.41 -4.39 1.51
C LYS A 99 10.68 -5.12 2.65
N LYS A 100 10.01 -4.38 3.55
CA LYS A 100 9.25 -4.93 4.69
C LYS A 100 7.80 -5.21 4.31
N VAL A 101 7.18 -4.36 3.49
CA VAL A 101 5.74 -4.43 3.17
C VAL A 101 5.43 -5.34 1.99
N LEU A 102 6.27 -5.36 0.96
CA LEU A 102 6.03 -6.14 -0.26
C LEU A 102 5.77 -7.63 0.01
N PRO A 103 6.52 -8.33 0.90
CA PRO A 103 6.21 -9.72 1.22
C PRO A 103 4.80 -9.92 1.79
N ALA A 104 4.29 -8.97 2.59
CA ALA A 104 2.94 -9.03 3.13
C ALA A 104 1.88 -8.88 2.03
N ILE A 105 2.10 -7.98 1.06
CA ILE A 105 1.24 -7.83 -0.11
C ILE A 105 1.23 -9.11 -0.93
N GLN A 106 2.40 -9.71 -1.18
CA GLN A 106 2.53 -10.95 -1.96
C GLN A 106 1.78 -12.12 -1.30
N ILE A 107 1.92 -12.29 0.01
CA ILE A 107 1.17 -13.31 0.77
C ILE A 107 -0.34 -13.05 0.71
N ALA A 108 -0.77 -11.79 0.80
CA ALA A 108 -2.17 -11.44 0.68
C ALA A 108 -2.72 -11.78 -0.72
N VAL A 109 -1.99 -11.43 -1.78
CA VAL A 109 -2.34 -11.75 -3.17
C VAL A 109 -2.43 -13.26 -3.39
N GLU A 110 -1.48 -14.03 -2.88
CA GLU A 110 -1.51 -15.48 -2.97
C GLU A 110 -2.78 -16.06 -2.32
N ARG A 111 -3.13 -15.59 -1.12
CA ARG A 111 -4.30 -16.08 -0.39
C ARG A 111 -5.62 -15.72 -1.07
N ILE A 112 -5.77 -14.48 -1.56
CA ILE A 112 -7.03 -14.06 -2.20
C ILE A 112 -7.25 -14.77 -3.54
N LEU A 113 -6.19 -15.08 -4.28
CA LEU A 113 -6.30 -15.82 -5.56
C LEU A 113 -6.58 -17.32 -5.35
N GLN A 114 -6.26 -17.86 -4.17
CA GLN A 114 -6.59 -19.23 -3.78
C GLN A 114 -8.00 -19.36 -3.19
N ASP A 115 -8.65 -18.26 -2.81
CA ASP A 115 -9.98 -18.26 -2.22
C ASP A 115 -11.07 -18.22 -3.31
N PRO A 116 -11.86 -19.29 -3.52
CA PRO A 116 -12.89 -19.34 -4.56
C PRO A 116 -14.07 -18.37 -4.32
N HIS A 117 -14.11 -17.70 -3.16
CA HIS A 117 -15.13 -16.71 -2.83
C HIS A 117 -14.70 -15.26 -3.10
N LEU A 118 -13.41 -15.02 -3.36
CA LEU A 118 -12.87 -13.69 -3.61
C LEU A 118 -12.33 -13.58 -5.03
N LEU A 119 -12.52 -12.42 -5.68
CA LEU A 119 -11.92 -12.07 -6.97
C LEU A 119 -12.07 -13.14 -8.08
N ARG A 120 -13.24 -13.78 -8.18
CA ARG A 120 -13.51 -14.93 -9.07
C ARG A 120 -13.13 -14.73 -10.54
N ASP A 121 -13.24 -13.50 -11.03
CA ASP A 121 -12.99 -13.17 -12.44
C ASP A 121 -11.54 -12.66 -12.67
N ILE A 122 -10.76 -12.48 -11.60
CA ILE A 122 -9.36 -12.05 -11.65
C ILE A 122 -8.46 -13.28 -11.69
N GLY A 123 -7.74 -13.49 -12.80
CA GLY A 123 -6.76 -14.59 -12.90
C GLY A 123 -5.33 -14.17 -12.60
N GLU A 124 -5.03 -12.88 -12.63
CA GLU A 124 -3.69 -12.37 -12.36
C GLU A 124 -3.75 -11.06 -11.58
N VAL A 125 -2.86 -10.93 -10.58
CA VAL A 125 -2.57 -9.65 -9.93
C VAL A 125 -1.13 -9.26 -10.25
N VAL A 126 -0.95 -8.10 -10.86
CA VAL A 126 0.37 -7.53 -11.18
C VAL A 126 0.70 -6.46 -10.15
N ILE A 127 1.84 -6.61 -9.48
CA ILE A 127 2.34 -5.64 -8.51
C ILE A 127 3.41 -4.78 -9.19
N ASN A 128 3.12 -3.50 -9.35
CA ASN A 128 4.02 -2.50 -9.90
C ASN A 128 4.58 -1.66 -8.75
N GLU A 129 5.89 -1.77 -8.52
CA GLU A 129 6.60 -1.11 -7.42
C GLU A 129 7.23 0.21 -7.87
N ALA A 130 7.18 1.24 -7.01
CA ALA A 130 7.96 2.46 -7.15
C ALA A 130 8.46 3.00 -5.81
N ASP A 131 9.59 3.70 -5.86
CA ASP A 131 10.21 4.29 -4.68
C ASP A 131 9.63 5.68 -4.40
N SER A 132 8.90 5.81 -3.30
CA SER A 132 8.42 7.13 -2.87
C SER A 132 9.53 8.05 -2.35
N ASN A 133 10.66 7.47 -1.94
CA ASN A 133 11.71 8.11 -1.14
C ASN A 133 11.19 8.91 0.08
N CYS A 134 9.96 8.62 0.56
CA CYS A 134 9.22 9.44 1.53
C CYS A 134 9.22 10.95 1.17
N SER A 135 9.27 11.27 -0.12
CA SER A 135 9.38 12.63 -0.64
C SER A 135 8.02 13.13 -1.08
N GLN A 136 7.71 14.37 -0.72
CA GLN A 136 6.55 15.10 -1.21
C GLN A 136 6.61 15.38 -2.72
N THR A 137 7.75 15.14 -3.37
CA THR A 137 7.96 15.31 -4.80
C THR A 137 8.04 13.97 -5.53
N GLU A 138 8.94 13.07 -5.10
CA GLU A 138 9.21 11.82 -5.84
C GLU A 138 8.00 10.87 -5.81
N GLY A 139 7.38 10.66 -4.64
CA GLY A 139 6.20 9.78 -4.53
C GLY A 139 5.06 10.16 -5.48
N PRO A 140 4.66 11.44 -5.55
CA PRO A 140 3.67 11.91 -6.52
C PRO A 140 4.11 11.77 -7.98
N LEU A 141 5.39 12.00 -8.31
CA LEU A 141 5.89 11.81 -9.67
C LEU A 141 5.80 10.34 -10.12
N GLU A 142 6.16 9.40 -9.23
CA GLU A 142 6.01 7.96 -9.50
C GLU A 142 4.54 7.56 -9.71
N ALA A 143 3.62 8.15 -8.95
CA ALA A 143 2.18 7.92 -9.14
C ALA A 143 1.69 8.42 -10.51
N ILE A 144 2.17 9.61 -10.94
CA ILE A 144 1.87 10.16 -12.27
C ILE A 144 2.40 9.23 -13.36
N ASP A 145 3.64 8.74 -13.23
CA ASP A 145 4.22 7.82 -14.21
C ASP A 145 3.44 6.50 -14.30
N MET A 146 3.06 5.91 -13.16
CA MET A 146 2.19 4.73 -13.11
C MET A 146 0.83 4.98 -13.75
N TYR A 147 0.21 6.14 -13.51
CA TYR A 147 -1.05 6.50 -14.13
C TYR A 147 -0.93 6.59 -15.66
N LEU A 148 0.11 7.27 -16.16
CA LEU A 148 0.34 7.42 -17.60
C LEU A 148 0.62 6.08 -18.30
N ARG A 149 1.27 5.15 -17.62
CA ARG A 149 1.50 3.77 -18.12
C ARG A 149 0.29 2.85 -17.98
N GLY A 150 -0.76 3.27 -17.27
CA GLY A 150 -1.92 2.44 -16.95
C GLY A 150 -1.55 1.26 -16.04
N ASP A 151 -0.65 1.49 -15.09
CA ASP A 151 -0.04 0.45 -14.25
C ASP A 151 -0.64 0.34 -12.83
N ALA A 152 -1.73 1.05 -12.57
CA ALA A 152 -2.44 0.96 -11.30
C ALA A 152 -3.96 1.03 -11.50
N HIS A 153 -4.67 0.03 -10.98
CA HIS A 153 -6.12 0.09 -10.71
C HIS A 153 -6.39 0.54 -9.28
N VAL A 154 -5.41 0.43 -8.40
CA VAL A 154 -5.42 0.89 -7.01
C VAL A 154 -3.99 1.25 -6.61
N PHE A 155 -3.85 2.30 -5.81
CA PHE A 155 -2.58 2.64 -5.17
C PHE A 155 -2.53 2.10 -3.74
N PHE A 156 -1.49 1.34 -3.42
CA PHE A 156 -1.08 1.00 -2.07
C PHE A 156 0.10 1.87 -1.66
N GLY A 157 -0.12 2.73 -0.68
CA GLY A 157 0.77 3.83 -0.40
C GLY A 157 0.47 5.07 -1.25
N PRO A 158 1.23 6.18 -1.10
CA PRO A 158 2.34 6.37 -0.16
C PRO A 158 1.92 6.29 1.31
N THR A 159 2.88 6.43 2.23
CA THR A 159 2.63 6.45 3.68
C THR A 159 3.01 7.77 4.34
N CYS A 160 3.96 8.51 3.79
CA CYS A 160 4.37 9.80 4.32
C CYS A 160 3.30 10.86 4.00
N ASP A 161 2.81 11.57 5.03
CA ASP A 161 1.59 12.40 4.97
C ASP A 161 1.51 13.33 3.76
N LEU A 162 2.59 14.07 3.48
CA LEU A 162 2.63 15.03 2.37
C LEU A 162 2.59 14.33 1.00
N ALA A 163 3.31 13.22 0.85
CA ALA A 163 3.26 12.43 -0.38
C ALA A 163 1.87 11.85 -0.62
N VAL A 164 1.20 11.37 0.44
CA VAL A 164 -0.17 10.85 0.34
C VAL A 164 -1.13 11.94 -0.06
N GLY A 165 -1.06 13.13 0.54
CA GLY A 165 -1.93 14.26 0.20
C GLY A 165 -1.92 14.55 -1.30
N HIS A 166 -0.73 14.65 -1.90
CA HIS A 166 -0.60 14.88 -3.34
C HIS A 166 -1.13 13.72 -4.19
N VAL A 167 -0.76 12.48 -3.89
CA VAL A 167 -1.22 11.31 -4.67
C VAL A 167 -2.74 11.17 -4.58
N ALA A 168 -3.31 11.33 -3.37
CA ALA A 168 -4.74 11.24 -3.15
C ALA A 168 -5.50 12.31 -3.94
N LEU A 169 -5.02 13.57 -3.96
CA LEU A 169 -5.63 14.65 -4.73
C LEU A 169 -5.71 14.35 -6.23
N TYR A 170 -4.63 13.86 -6.83
CA TYR A 170 -4.63 13.52 -8.25
C TYR A 170 -5.53 12.30 -8.54
N SER A 171 -5.49 11.31 -7.66
CA SER A 171 -6.22 10.05 -7.82
C SER A 171 -7.74 10.25 -7.82
N VAL A 172 -8.24 11.33 -7.22
CA VAL A 172 -9.64 11.75 -7.32
C VAL A 172 -10.07 12.02 -8.76
N SER A 173 -9.19 12.60 -9.57
CA SER A 173 -9.45 12.89 -10.99
C SER A 173 -9.21 11.68 -11.88
N TRP A 174 -8.28 10.81 -11.49
CA TRP A 174 -8.00 9.55 -12.19
C TRP A 174 -9.01 8.44 -11.86
N ASN A 175 -9.85 8.66 -10.85
CA ASN A 175 -10.76 7.67 -10.29
C ASN A 175 -10.05 6.37 -9.86
N ILE A 176 -8.86 6.52 -9.25
CA ILE A 176 -8.07 5.42 -8.71
C ILE A 176 -8.16 5.48 -7.17
N PRO A 177 -8.59 4.41 -6.48
CA PRO A 177 -8.57 4.37 -5.03
C PRO A 177 -7.13 4.39 -4.49
N VAL A 178 -6.92 5.07 -3.37
CA VAL A 178 -5.64 5.12 -2.64
C VAL A 178 -5.85 4.50 -1.27
N ILE A 179 -5.10 3.45 -0.96
CA ILE A 179 -5.13 2.77 0.33
C ILE A 179 -3.77 2.98 1.01
N SER A 180 -3.76 3.67 2.15
CA SER A 180 -2.55 3.98 2.89
C SER A 180 -2.61 3.47 4.32
N THR A 181 -1.49 2.96 4.83
CA THR A 181 -1.28 2.65 6.25
C THR A 181 -0.60 3.80 7.01
N GLY A 182 -0.28 4.90 6.32
CA GLY A 182 0.21 6.14 6.93
C GLY A 182 -0.85 7.24 6.88
N ALA A 183 -0.48 8.44 6.44
CA ALA A 183 -1.42 9.55 6.24
C ALA A 183 -2.14 9.99 7.53
N PHE A 184 -1.37 10.11 8.61
CA PHE A 184 -1.88 10.35 9.96
C PHE A 184 -2.34 11.79 10.19
N ASN A 185 -1.89 12.72 9.35
CA ASN A 185 -2.28 14.12 9.42
C ASN A 185 -3.82 14.28 9.31
N GLN A 186 -4.40 15.04 10.25
CA GLN A 186 -5.83 15.34 10.33
C GLN A 186 -6.36 16.10 9.10
N GLU A 187 -5.51 16.83 8.38
CA GLU A 187 -5.93 17.54 7.17
C GLU A 187 -6.47 16.58 6.09
N LEU A 188 -6.00 15.32 6.11
CA LEU A 188 -6.45 14.26 5.21
C LEU A 188 -7.82 13.65 5.60
N ASP A 189 -8.44 14.14 6.68
CA ASP A 189 -9.79 13.74 7.12
C ASP A 189 -10.89 14.25 6.17
N ASN A 190 -10.64 15.32 5.42
CA ASN A 190 -11.61 15.97 4.55
C ASN A 190 -12.01 15.09 3.35
N LYS A 191 -13.11 14.34 3.46
CA LYS A 191 -13.61 13.47 2.38
C LYS A 191 -14.22 14.21 1.18
N ASN A 192 -14.44 15.52 1.26
CA ASN A 192 -14.79 16.28 0.06
C ASN A 192 -13.59 16.40 -0.89
N GLU A 193 -12.38 16.48 -0.32
CA GLU A 193 -11.12 16.64 -1.03
C GLU A 193 -10.44 15.28 -1.27
N PHE A 194 -10.36 14.42 -0.25
CA PHE A 194 -9.69 13.13 -0.28
C PHE A 194 -10.69 11.96 -0.38
N ARG A 195 -11.66 12.05 -1.29
CA ARG A 195 -12.79 11.10 -1.38
C ARG A 195 -12.40 9.66 -1.73
N VAL A 196 -11.28 9.46 -2.42
CA VAL A 196 -10.78 8.12 -2.83
C VAL A 196 -9.68 7.58 -1.90
N LEU A 197 -9.33 8.31 -0.84
CA LEU A 197 -8.33 7.90 0.13
C LEU A 197 -8.97 7.08 1.24
N THR A 198 -8.49 5.86 1.43
CA THR A 198 -8.79 5.00 2.57
C THR A 198 -7.53 4.86 3.42
N ARG A 199 -7.65 5.17 4.70
CA ARG A 199 -6.56 5.02 5.67
C ARG A 199 -6.83 3.80 6.54
N MET A 200 -5.87 2.90 6.61
CA MET A 200 -5.99 1.61 7.28
C MET A 200 -5.50 1.63 8.72
N GLN A 201 -5.01 2.78 9.20
CA GLN A 201 -4.47 2.96 10.55
C GLN A 201 -5.06 4.22 11.19
N SER A 202 -5.05 4.27 12.52
CA SER A 202 -5.46 5.44 13.30
C SER A 202 -4.64 6.68 12.97
N THR A 203 -5.28 7.83 13.10
CA THR A 203 -4.77 9.16 12.77
C THR A 203 -4.25 9.89 14.00
N TYR A 204 -3.60 11.04 13.82
CA TYR A 204 -3.26 11.92 14.95
C TYR A 204 -4.51 12.50 15.62
N SER A 205 -5.62 12.67 14.90
CA SER A 205 -6.93 13.06 15.46
C SER A 205 -7.41 12.04 16.51
N ASP A 206 -7.19 10.75 16.28
CA ASP A 206 -7.58 9.69 17.20
C ASP A 206 -6.81 9.78 18.52
N VAL A 207 -5.53 10.17 18.48
CA VAL A 207 -4.73 10.43 19.70
C VAL A 207 -5.33 11.57 20.50
N GLY A 208 -5.77 12.64 19.83
CA GLY A 208 -6.50 13.75 20.45
C GLY A 208 -7.79 13.29 21.13
N ASN A 209 -8.58 12.44 20.47
CA ASN A 209 -9.84 11.89 21.01
C ASN A 209 -9.61 10.98 22.23
N VAL A 210 -8.55 10.15 22.20
CA VAL A 210 -8.17 9.32 23.35
C VAL A 210 -7.75 10.19 24.53
N PHE A 211 -6.93 11.22 24.29
CA PHE A 211 -6.49 12.13 25.34
C PHE A 211 -7.66 12.92 25.95
N GLU A 212 -8.60 13.38 25.11
CA GLU A 212 -9.85 14.01 25.56
C GLU A 212 -10.64 13.08 26.49
N SER A 213 -10.79 11.80 26.11
CA SER A 213 -11.49 10.80 26.93
C SER A 213 -10.80 10.57 28.29
N ILE A 214 -9.46 10.62 28.32
CA ILE A 214 -8.68 10.53 29.57
C ILE A 214 -8.97 11.76 30.45
N MET A 215 -8.93 12.96 29.88
CA MET A 215 -9.25 14.19 30.61
C MET A 215 -10.66 14.17 31.19
N ASP A 216 -11.64 13.70 30.42
CA ASP A 216 -13.03 13.56 30.87
C ASP A 216 -13.14 12.60 32.06
N ARG A 217 -12.46 11.46 31.96
CA ARG A 217 -12.51 10.41 32.98
C ARG A 217 -11.88 10.86 34.30
N PHE A 218 -10.75 11.57 34.25
CA PHE A 218 -10.01 12.00 35.43
C PHE A 218 -10.29 13.46 35.84
N ARG A 219 -11.17 14.14 35.11
CA ARG A 219 -11.53 15.56 35.33
C ARG A 219 -10.30 16.48 35.33
N TRP A 220 -9.38 16.26 34.40
CA TRP A 220 -8.21 17.12 34.25
C TRP A 220 -8.61 18.46 33.63
N THR A 221 -8.32 19.55 34.33
CA THR A 221 -8.56 20.93 33.88
C THR A 221 -7.28 21.68 33.56
N THR A 222 -6.13 21.17 33.99
CA THR A 222 -4.83 21.83 33.77
C THR A 222 -3.90 20.85 33.06
N VAL A 223 -3.40 21.23 31.88
CA VAL A 223 -2.52 20.38 31.06
C VAL A 223 -1.30 21.17 30.59
N GLY A 224 -0.12 20.55 30.71
CA GLY A 224 1.13 21.10 30.19
C GLY A 224 1.69 20.28 29.03
N PHE A 225 2.07 20.95 27.96
CA PHE A 225 2.69 20.38 26.77
C PHE A 225 4.17 20.70 26.74
N ILE A 226 5.00 19.66 26.72
CA ILE A 226 6.44 19.74 26.46
C ILE A 226 6.71 18.84 25.27
N TYR A 227 7.20 19.41 24.18
CA TYR A 227 7.39 18.66 22.94
C TYR A 227 8.55 19.20 22.13
N ASP A 228 9.18 18.33 21.36
CA ASP A 228 10.13 18.74 20.34
C ASP A 228 9.36 19.39 19.18
N ASN A 229 9.73 20.63 18.84
CA ASN A 229 9.10 21.42 17.79
C ASN A 229 9.47 20.96 16.37
N HIS A 230 10.31 19.94 16.22
CA HIS A 230 10.44 19.22 14.96
C HIS A 230 9.20 18.35 14.68
N LEU A 231 9.27 17.56 13.60
CA LEU A 231 8.25 16.70 12.96
C LEU A 231 7.18 16.04 13.86
N CYS A 232 7.39 15.94 15.17
CA CYS A 232 6.44 15.46 16.17
C CYS A 232 5.28 16.43 16.48
N TYR A 233 5.32 17.69 16.04
CA TYR A 233 4.23 18.64 16.30
C TYR A 233 2.87 18.14 15.78
N HIS A 234 2.86 17.34 14.70
CA HIS A 234 1.64 16.80 14.12
C HIS A 234 0.89 15.84 15.07
N VAL A 235 1.60 15.19 16.01
CA VAL A 235 0.99 14.32 17.02
C VAL A 235 0.43 15.13 18.18
N THR A 236 1.15 16.16 18.60
CA THR A 236 0.78 16.97 19.77
C THR A 236 -0.30 18.00 19.45
N PHE A 237 -0.36 18.48 18.20
CA PHE A 237 -1.31 19.51 17.79
C PHE A 237 -2.78 19.08 17.94
N PRO A 238 -3.23 17.89 17.52
CA PRO A 238 -4.61 17.45 17.76
C PRO A 238 -4.95 17.30 19.24
N VAL A 239 -3.97 16.97 20.09
CA VAL A 239 -4.19 16.96 21.54
C VAL A 239 -4.35 18.38 22.06
N PHE A 240 -3.46 19.29 21.64
CA PHE A 240 -3.49 20.69 22.04
C PHE A 240 -4.83 21.37 21.70
N THR A 241 -5.34 21.16 20.48
CA THR A 241 -6.63 21.74 20.07
C THR A 241 -7.79 21.23 20.92
N LYS A 242 -7.79 19.94 21.29
CA LYS A 242 -8.79 19.35 22.19
C LYS A 242 -8.74 19.95 23.58
N VAL A 243 -7.56 20.27 24.11
CA VAL A 243 -7.45 20.92 25.42
C VAL A 243 -7.90 22.38 25.36
N VAL A 244 -7.38 23.17 24.42
CA VAL A 244 -7.66 24.62 24.34
C VAL A 244 -9.12 24.94 24.06
N ASN A 245 -9.83 24.07 23.34
CA ASN A 245 -11.25 24.27 23.05
C ASN A 245 -12.17 24.03 24.25
N ARG A 246 -11.65 23.57 25.40
CA ARG A 246 -12.46 23.38 26.62
C ARG A 246 -12.54 24.69 27.40
N SER A 247 -13.76 25.08 27.77
CA SER A 247 -14.05 26.36 28.43
C SER A 247 -13.33 26.55 29.78
N ASN A 248 -12.99 25.46 30.48
CA ASN A 248 -12.37 25.48 31.81
C ASN A 248 -10.94 24.91 31.80
N ALA A 249 -10.30 24.81 30.64
CA ALA A 249 -8.95 24.29 30.55
C ALA A 249 -7.88 25.38 30.70
N THR A 250 -6.90 25.13 31.55
CA THR A 250 -5.66 25.90 31.64
C THR A 250 -4.57 25.14 30.88
N VAL A 251 -3.93 25.81 29.92
CA VAL A 251 -2.95 25.18 29.03
C VAL A 251 -1.60 25.85 29.14
N PHE A 252 -0.58 25.04 29.38
CA PHE A 252 0.82 25.44 29.24
C PHE A 252 1.44 24.78 28.02
N GLN A 253 2.26 25.51 27.27
CA GLN A 253 3.05 24.92 26.20
C GLN A 253 4.50 25.39 26.25
N LYS A 254 5.41 24.46 25.98
CA LYS A 254 6.84 24.74 25.93
C LYS A 254 7.51 23.91 24.83
N PRO A 255 7.72 24.50 23.64
CA PRO A 255 8.42 23.83 22.56
C PRO A 255 9.92 23.74 22.86
N ILE A 256 10.53 22.61 22.48
CA ILE A 256 11.97 22.35 22.52
C ILE A 256 12.50 22.41 21.08
N TYR A 257 13.56 23.18 20.85
CA TYR A 257 14.19 23.31 19.54
C TYR A 257 15.51 22.53 19.52
N LYS A 258 15.75 21.71 18.50
CA LYS A 258 16.91 20.80 18.38
C LYS A 258 18.28 21.46 18.52
N HIS A 259 18.39 22.76 18.21
CA HIS A 259 19.66 23.51 18.26
C HIS A 259 19.73 24.47 19.46
N SER A 260 18.75 24.41 20.36
CA SER A 260 18.78 25.20 21.60
C SER A 260 19.50 24.41 22.70
N THR A 261 20.36 25.07 23.47
CA THR A 261 20.89 24.49 24.71
C THR A 261 19.75 24.44 25.73
N VAL A 262 19.10 23.28 25.83
CA VAL A 262 17.94 23.08 26.71
C VAL A 262 18.43 22.89 28.14
N ILE A 263 18.19 23.86 29.01
CA ILE A 263 18.42 23.73 30.46
C ILE A 263 17.20 23.06 31.09
N TYR A 264 17.10 21.74 31.05
CA TYR A 264 15.91 20.99 31.53
C TYR A 264 15.42 21.41 32.92
N GLU A 265 16.32 21.81 33.82
CA GLU A 265 15.94 22.30 35.15
C GLU A 265 15.01 23.52 35.11
N SER A 266 15.22 24.46 34.19
CA SER A 266 14.34 25.64 34.09
C SER A 266 12.96 25.24 33.58
N PHE A 267 12.89 24.30 32.63
CA PHE A 267 11.64 23.75 32.11
C PHE A 267 10.83 23.05 33.22
N LEU A 268 11.48 22.21 34.03
CA LEU A 268 10.81 21.52 35.13
C LEU A 268 10.34 22.49 36.22
N ARG A 269 11.12 23.54 36.51
CA ARG A 269 10.69 24.60 37.45
C ARG A 269 9.48 25.36 36.92
N ASP A 270 9.46 25.72 35.65
CA ASP A 270 8.32 26.40 35.02
C ASP A 270 7.08 25.50 35.02
N ALA A 271 7.23 24.24 34.62
CA ALA A 271 6.14 23.26 34.66
C ALA A 271 5.59 23.06 36.08
N GLN A 272 6.46 22.98 37.09
CA GLN A 272 6.07 22.85 38.50
C GLN A 272 5.28 24.07 39.00
N LYS A 273 5.66 25.29 38.59
CA LYS A 273 4.91 26.50 38.95
C LYS A 273 3.51 26.50 38.35
N GLN A 274 3.38 26.02 37.11
CA GLN A 274 2.11 26.04 36.39
C GLN A 274 1.16 24.91 36.80
N ALA A 275 1.68 23.76 37.22
CA ALA A 275 0.87 22.67 37.76
C ALA A 275 0.25 22.99 39.15
N ARG A 276 0.67 24.08 39.80
CA ARG A 276 0.20 24.51 41.13
C ARG A 276 -0.80 25.68 41.10
N MET A 277 -1.12 26.20 39.91
CA MET A 277 -2.19 27.18 39.69
C MET A 277 -3.51 26.46 39.39
#